data_AF-M4IT60-F1
#
_entry.id   AF-M4IT60-F1
#
_cell.length_a   1.000
_cell.length_b   1.000
_cell.length_c   1.000
_cell.angle_alpha   90.00
_cell.angle_beta   90.00
_cell.angle_gamma   90.00
#
_symmetry.space_group_name_H-M   'P 1'
#
loop_
_entity.id
_entity.type
_entity.pdbx_description
1 polymer ?
#
loop_
_entity_poly.entity_id
_entity_poly.type
_entity_poly.pdbx_seq_one_letter_code
_entity_poly.pdbx_strand_id
1 'polypeptide(L)'
;GKMHEYCNPSTPLIDILDRYQKQSGKRLWDAKHENLSNELDRIKKENDKMQIELRQLKGEDITSLHYRDLMEIEEALENGLVGIRNKQNEIIKMKEKNEKMLEDENKHLKYILHQQEMAMDGNVR
;
A
#
# COMPACT_ATOMS: atom_id res chain seq x y z
N GLY A 1 48.64 -21.37 -5.96
CA GLY A 1 47.57 -22.05 -5.21
C GLY A 1 46.32 -21.21 -5.29
N LYS A 2 45.15 -21.83 -5.32
CA LYS A 2 43.87 -21.09 -5.34
C LYS A 2 43.51 -20.74 -3.90
N MET A 3 43.13 -19.50 -3.61
CA MET A 3 42.88 -19.05 -2.23
C MET A 3 41.81 -19.87 -1.48
N HIS A 4 40.82 -20.42 -2.19
CA HIS A 4 39.81 -21.27 -1.58
C HIS A 4 40.35 -22.60 -1.04
N GLU A 5 41.53 -23.05 -1.51
CA GLU A 5 42.20 -24.27 -1.03
C GLU A 5 42.73 -24.12 0.40
N TYR A 6 42.83 -22.88 0.90
CA TYR A 6 43.34 -22.53 2.23
C TYR A 6 42.26 -22.04 3.20
N CYS A 7 40.99 -22.03 2.78
CA CYS A 7 39.88 -21.60 3.61
C CYS A 7 39.30 -22.78 4.41
N ASN A 8 39.07 -22.56 5.70
CA ASN A 8 38.33 -23.50 6.55
C ASN A 8 36.84 -23.52 6.13
N PRO A 9 36.15 -24.68 6.05
CA PRO A 9 34.72 -24.74 5.75
C PRO A 9 33.84 -23.89 6.67
N SER A 10 34.24 -23.69 7.93
CA SER A 10 33.50 -22.82 8.88
C SER A 10 33.74 -21.32 8.66
N THR A 11 34.68 -20.95 7.78
CA THR A 11 34.99 -19.56 7.43
C THR A 11 35.27 -19.44 5.92
N PRO A 12 34.21 -19.52 5.08
CA PRO A 12 34.34 -19.39 3.64
C PRO A 12 35.09 -18.12 3.22
N LEU A 13 35.80 -18.19 2.10
CA LEU A 13 36.54 -17.06 1.54
C LEU A 13 35.66 -15.79 1.41
N ILE A 14 34.38 -15.97 1.05
CA ILE A 14 33.45 -14.84 0.86
C ILE A 14 33.21 -14.08 2.17
N ASP A 15 33.11 -14.78 3.31
CA ASP A 15 32.91 -14.17 4.62
C ASP A 15 34.18 -13.48 5.14
N ILE A 16 35.34 -13.98 4.74
CA ILE A 16 36.64 -13.35 5.04
C ILE A 16 36.77 -12.05 4.24
N LEU A 17 36.45 -12.08 2.95
CA LEU A 17 36.51 -10.90 2.07
C LEU A 17 35.49 -9.84 2.48
N ASP A 18 34.27 -10.23 2.83
CA ASP A 18 33.24 -9.32 3.34
C ASP A 18 33.67 -8.64 4.66
N ARG A 19 34.23 -9.40 5.60
CA ARG A 19 34.80 -8.85 6.85
C ARG A 19 35.95 -7.90 6.58
N TYR A 20 36.88 -8.27 5.71
CA TYR A 20 38.00 -7.40 5.32
C TYR A 20 37.51 -6.09 4.74
N GLN A 21 36.54 -6.13 3.81
CA GLN A 21 35.98 -4.95 3.19
C GLN A 21 35.28 -4.03 4.22
N LYS A 22 34.55 -4.62 5.18
CA LYS A 22 33.86 -3.87 6.25
C LYS A 22 34.83 -3.20 7.23
N GLN A 23 35.93 -3.87 7.59
CA GLN A 23 36.87 -3.37 8.60
C GLN A 23 37.98 -2.48 8.05
N SER A 24 38.49 -2.81 6.86
CA SER A 24 39.65 -2.09 6.28
C SER A 24 39.29 -0.79 5.58
N GLY A 25 38.00 -0.58 5.27
CA GLY A 25 37.52 0.54 4.47
C GLY A 25 37.90 0.46 2.98
N LYS A 26 38.72 -0.52 2.57
CA LYS A 26 39.05 -0.77 1.16
C LYS A 26 37.94 -1.57 0.50
N ARG A 27 37.32 -0.99 -0.53
CA ARG A 27 36.31 -1.67 -1.34
C ARG A 27 36.97 -2.66 -2.30
N LEU A 28 36.50 -3.89 -2.25
CA LEU A 28 36.89 -4.98 -3.16
C LEU A 28 35.92 -5.12 -4.33
N TRP A 29 34.82 -4.38 -4.29
CA TRP A 29 33.76 -4.37 -5.28
C TRP A 29 34.17 -3.63 -6.55
N ASP A 30 33.65 -4.09 -7.68
CA ASP A 30 33.70 -3.31 -8.91
C ASP A 30 32.67 -2.17 -8.87
N ALA A 31 32.76 -1.25 -9.84
CA ALA A 31 31.88 -0.10 -9.92
C ALA A 31 30.37 -0.48 -9.94
N LYS A 32 30.00 -1.64 -10.48
CA LYS A 32 28.59 -2.06 -10.52
C LYS A 32 28.09 -2.45 -9.13
N HIS A 33 28.88 -3.23 -8.40
CA HIS A 33 28.54 -3.66 -7.04
C HIS A 33 28.57 -2.48 -6.05
N GLU A 34 29.51 -1.55 -6.22
CA GLU A 34 29.53 -0.30 -5.43
C GLU A 34 28.27 0.54 -5.67
N ASN A 35 27.89 0.74 -6.94
CA ASN A 35 26.67 1.47 -7.27
C ASN A 35 25.42 0.79 -6.68
N LEU A 36 25.34 -0.54 -6.76
CA LEU A 36 24.22 -1.28 -6.19
C LEU A 36 24.16 -1.16 -4.66
N SER A 37 25.31 -1.21 -3.97
CA SER A 37 25.33 -1.02 -2.52
C SER A 37 24.92 0.39 -2.13
N ASN A 38 25.38 1.41 -2.87
CA ASN A 38 25.00 2.79 -2.62
C ASN A 38 23.50 3.02 -2.84
N GLU A 39 22.94 2.40 -3.88
CA GLU A 39 21.50 2.42 -4.15
C GLU A 39 20.71 1.75 -3.01
N LEU A 40 21.17 0.58 -2.55
CA LEU A 40 20.56 -0.12 -1.42
C LEU A 40 20.57 0.74 -0.15
N ASP A 41 21.68 1.40 0.14
CA ASP A 41 21.80 2.28 1.30
C ASP A 41 20.91 3.52 1.17
N ARG A 42 20.74 4.05 -0.06
CA ARG A 42 19.80 5.14 -0.32
C ARG A 42 18.36 4.70 -0.05
N ILE A 43 17.94 3.58 -0.62
CA ILE A 43 16.59 3.02 -0.45
C ILE A 43 16.30 2.71 1.02
N LYS A 44 17.26 2.14 1.75
CA LYS A 44 17.10 1.89 3.20
C LYS A 44 16.84 3.19 3.97
N LYS A 45 17.63 4.24 3.72
CA LYS A 45 17.43 5.54 4.35
C LYS A 45 16.08 6.16 4.00
N GLU A 46 15.66 6.07 2.74
CA GLU A 46 14.34 6.55 2.30
C GLU A 46 13.22 5.78 3.01
N ASN A 47 13.32 4.45 3.08
CA ASN A 47 12.35 3.61 3.78
C ASN A 47 12.29 3.91 5.28
N ASP A 48 13.44 4.09 5.94
CA ASP A 48 13.49 4.45 7.37
C ASP A 48 12.81 5.81 7.61
N LYS A 49 13.03 6.78 6.71
CA LYS A 49 12.35 8.09 6.75
C LYS A 49 10.83 7.93 6.61
N MET A 50 10.37 7.15 5.62
CA MET A 50 8.94 6.88 5.41
C MET A 50 8.29 6.19 6.62
N GLN A 51 9.01 5.27 7.29
CA GLN A 51 8.50 4.62 8.49
C GLN A 51 8.33 5.61 9.65
N ILE A 52 9.25 6.56 9.81
CA ILE A 52 9.12 7.64 10.80
C ILE A 52 7.91 8.50 10.48
N GLU A 53 7.73 8.92 9.22
CA GLU A 53 6.57 9.71 8.78
C GLU A 53 5.25 8.98 9.04
N LEU A 54 5.19 7.67 8.78
CA LEU A 54 4.00 6.84 9.07
C LEU A 54 3.68 6.76 10.56
N ARG A 55 4.68 6.69 11.44
CA ARG A 55 4.47 6.74 12.90
C ARG A 55 3.93 8.10 13.33
N GLN A 56 4.51 9.17 12.79
CA GLN A 56 4.08 10.55 13.09
C GLN A 56 2.64 10.82 12.63
N LEU A 57 2.25 10.34 11.45
CA LEU A 57 0.87 10.39 10.96
C LEU A 57 -0.11 9.61 11.86
N LYS A 58 0.36 8.59 12.57
CA LYS A 58 -0.43 7.86 13.58
C LYS A 58 -0.46 8.54 14.95
N GLY A 59 0.23 9.68 15.10
CA GLY A 59 0.34 10.40 16.37
C GLY A 59 1.44 9.88 17.30
N GLU A 60 2.34 9.03 16.81
CA GLU A 60 3.51 8.54 17.55
C GLU A 60 4.70 9.50 17.37
N ASP A 61 5.63 9.57 18.33
CA ASP A 61 6.85 10.39 18.26
C ASP A 61 6.64 11.91 17.97
N ILE A 62 5.44 12.44 18.20
CA ILE A 62 5.07 13.82 17.83
C ILE A 62 5.61 14.90 18.77
N THR A 63 5.97 14.56 20.01
CA THR A 63 6.37 15.53 21.04
C THR A 63 7.71 16.20 20.75
N SER A 64 8.56 15.58 19.93
CA SER A 64 9.84 16.13 19.49
C SER A 64 9.76 16.98 18.22
N LEU A 65 8.60 17.05 17.57
CA LEU A 65 8.43 17.78 16.31
C LEU A 65 8.28 19.29 16.54
N HIS A 66 8.75 20.07 15.56
CA HIS A 66 8.50 21.51 15.56
C HIS A 66 7.07 21.81 15.09
N TYR A 67 6.58 22.99 15.46
CA TYR A 67 5.21 23.40 15.14
C TYR A 67 4.90 23.31 13.63
N ARG A 68 5.87 23.61 12.75
CA ARG A 68 5.68 23.55 11.30
C ARG A 68 5.43 22.12 10.83
N ASP A 69 6.22 21.17 11.33
CA ASP A 69 6.07 19.76 10.97
C ASP A 69 4.72 19.21 11.47
N LEU A 70 4.27 19.66 12.66
CA LEU A 70 2.94 19.31 13.18
C LEU A 70 1.81 19.86 12.30
N MET A 71 1.96 21.08 11.78
CA MET A 71 0.98 21.71 10.89
C MET A 71 0.89 20.97 9.55
N GLU A 72 2.02 20.52 8.99
CA GLU A 72 2.05 19.70 7.78
C GLU A 72 1.35 18.35 7.99
N ILE A 73 1.56 17.71 9.15
CA ILE A 73 0.87 16.46 9.52
C ILE A 73 -0.63 16.69 9.65
N GLU A 74 -1.06 17.76 10.31
CA GLU A 74 -2.47 18.11 10.46
C GLU A 74 -3.14 18.31 9.10
N GLU A 75 -2.52 19.08 8.20
CA GLU A 75 -3.03 19.32 6.85
C GLU A 75 -3.13 18.01 6.04
N ALA A 76 -2.11 17.16 6.10
CA ALA A 76 -2.12 15.86 5.42
C ALA A 76 -3.25 14.95 5.93
N LEU A 77 -3.47 14.91 7.24
CA LEU A 77 -4.54 14.12 7.85
C LEU A 77 -5.93 14.66 7.48
N GLU A 78 -6.15 15.96 7.55
CA GLU A 78 -7.44 16.57 7.18
C GLU A 78 -7.77 16.32 5.70
N ASN A 79 -6.79 16.54 4.81
CA ASN A 79 -6.96 16.25 3.38
C ASN A 79 -7.29 14.76 3.13
N GLY A 80 -6.59 13.86 3.82
CA GLY A 80 -6.86 12.42 3.76
C GLY A 80 -8.28 12.06 4.23
N LEU A 81 -8.72 12.64 5.35
CA LEU A 81 -10.06 12.42 5.91
C LEU A 81 -11.17 12.96 5.00
N VAL A 82 -10.99 14.15 4.44
CA VAL A 82 -11.92 14.71 3.44
C VAL A 82 -12.03 13.78 2.24
N GLY A 83 -10.91 13.28 1.72
CA GLY A 83 -10.89 12.31 0.62
C GLY A 83 -11.65 11.01 0.94
N ILE A 84 -11.46 10.46 2.14
CA ILE A 84 -12.18 9.26 2.59
C ILE A 84 -13.68 9.53 2.70
N ARG A 85 -14.09 10.63 3.33
CA ARG A 85 -15.50 11.00 3.48
C ARG A 85 -16.18 11.18 2.12
N ASN A 86 -15.50 11.82 1.17
CA ASN A 86 -16.03 11.99 -0.20
C ASN A 86 -16.27 10.64 -0.87
N LYS A 87 -15.30 9.72 -0.81
CA LYS A 87 -15.46 8.36 -1.36
C LYS A 87 -16.59 7.58 -0.69
N GLN A 88 -16.72 7.67 0.63
CA GLN A 88 -17.81 7.03 1.36
C GLN A 88 -19.17 7.55 0.89
N ASN A 89 -19.31 8.88 0.75
CA ASN A 89 -20.53 9.51 0.26
C ASN A 89 -20.86 9.10 -1.19
N GLU A 90 -19.86 9.00 -2.06
CA GLU A 90 -20.05 8.52 -3.44
C GLU A 90 -20.57 7.08 -3.47
N ILE A 91 -20.01 6.20 -2.64
CA ILE A 91 -20.45 4.80 -2.53
C ILE A 91 -21.90 4.72 -2.04
N ILE A 92 -22.26 5.52 -1.04
CA ILE A 92 -23.65 5.56 -0.51
C ILE A 92 -24.61 6.00 -1.61
N LYS A 93 -24.33 7.12 -2.29
CA LYS A 93 -25.17 7.62 -3.40
C LYS A 93 -25.34 6.60 -4.52
N MET A 94 -24.25 5.89 -4.86
CA MET A 94 -24.30 4.83 -5.87
C MET A 94 -25.21 3.67 -5.42
N LYS A 95 -25.11 3.25 -4.16
CA LYS A 95 -25.98 2.21 -3.59
C LYS A 95 -27.44 2.63 -3.60
N GLU A 96 -27.77 3.83 -3.13
CA GLU A 96 -29.14 4.36 -3.14
C GLU A 96 -29.73 4.40 -4.54
N LYS A 97 -28.94 4.84 -5.53
CA LYS A 97 -29.37 4.86 -6.94
C LYS A 97 -29.65 3.45 -7.45
N ASN A 98 -28.76 2.49 -7.17
CA ASN A 98 -28.92 1.11 -7.61
C ASN A 98 -30.14 0.45 -6.95
N GLU A 99 -30.37 0.70 -5.66
CA GLU A 99 -31.54 0.20 -4.93
C GLU A 99 -32.83 0.72 -5.56
N LYS A 100 -32.93 2.02 -5.82
CA LYS A 100 -34.08 2.60 -6.50
C LYS A 100 -34.33 1.97 -7.87
N MET A 101 -33.27 1.80 -8.67
CA MET A 101 -33.39 1.17 -9.99
C MET A 101 -33.91 -0.28 -9.88
N LEU A 102 -33.41 -1.05 -8.92
CA LEU A 102 -33.86 -2.42 -8.67
C LEU A 102 -35.30 -2.48 -8.18
N GLU A 103 -35.72 -1.55 -7.33
CA GLU A 103 -37.11 -1.45 -6.89
C GLU A 103 -38.06 -1.16 -8.06
N ASP A 104 -37.68 -0.21 -8.92
CA ASP A 104 -38.50 0.18 -10.07
C ASP A 104 -38.59 -0.95 -11.09
N GLU A 105 -37.49 -1.66 -11.35
CA GLU A 105 -37.48 -2.86 -12.19
C GLU A 105 -38.34 -3.99 -11.58
N ASN A 106 -38.22 -4.25 -10.29
CA ASN A 106 -39.04 -5.24 -9.60
C ASN A 106 -40.54 -4.90 -9.65
N LYS A 107 -40.92 -3.63 -9.49
CA LYS A 107 -42.31 -3.18 -9.63
C LYS A 107 -42.81 -3.42 -11.06
N HIS A 108 -41.99 -3.10 -12.05
CA HIS A 108 -42.33 -3.31 -13.46
C HIS A 108 -42.52 -4.81 -13.79
N LEU A 109 -41.60 -5.67 -13.34
CA LEU A 109 -41.69 -7.12 -13.55
C LEU A 109 -42.92 -7.72 -12.86
N LYS A 110 -43.22 -7.30 -11.62
CA LYS A 110 -44.45 -7.72 -10.91
C LYS A 110 -45.71 -7.32 -11.68
N TYR A 111 -45.73 -6.12 -12.24
CA TYR A 111 -46.85 -5.67 -13.07
C TYR A 111 -47.03 -6.55 -14.32
N ILE A 112 -45.95 -6.83 -15.04
CA ILE A 112 -45.99 -7.71 -16.23
C ILE A 112 -46.49 -9.10 -15.86
N LEU A 113 -45.96 -9.69 -14.78
CA LEU A 113 -46.36 -11.00 -14.31
C LEU A 113 -47.87 -11.05 -14.01
N HIS A 114 -48.39 -10.06 -13.30
CA HIS A 114 -49.82 -9.97 -13.01
C HIS A 114 -50.69 -9.89 -14.27
N GLN A 115 -50.26 -9.10 -15.28
CA GLN A 115 -50.98 -9.04 -16.55
C GLN A 115 -50.99 -10.39 -17.28
N GLN A 116 -49.89 -11.14 -17.23
CA GLN A 116 -49.80 -12.48 -17.83
C GLN A 116 -50.69 -13.50 -17.11
N GLU A 117 -50.73 -13.49 -15.78
CA GLU A 117 -51.61 -14.35 -14.97
C GLU A 117 -53.08 -14.12 -15.33
N MET A 118 -53.52 -12.86 -15.41
CA MET A 118 -54.87 -12.51 -15.82
C MET A 118 -55.21 -12.98 -17.24
N ALA A 119 -54.27 -12.86 -18.18
CA ALA A 119 -54.45 -13.32 -19.56
C ALA A 119 -54.55 -14.85 -19.65
N MET A 120 -53.80 -15.60 -18.83
CA MET A 120 -53.88 -17.05 -18.77
C MET A 120 -55.22 -17.53 -18.17
N ASP A 121 -55.66 -16.96 -17.05
CA ASP A 121 -56.94 -17.32 -16.42
C ASP A 121 -58.16 -16.96 -17.30
N GLY A 122 -58.05 -15.89 -18.10
CA GLY A 122 -59.07 -15.51 -19.08
C GLY A 122 -59.16 -16.45 -20.29
N ASN A 123 -58.07 -17.11 -20.67
CA ASN A 123 -58.02 -18.06 -21.80
C ASN A 123 -58.45 -19.50 -21.43
N VAL A 124 -58.59 -19.82 -20.14
CA VAL A 124 -58.98 -21.15 -19.64
C VAL A 124 -60.51 -21.25 -19.43
N ARG A 125 -61.28 -20.20 -19.72
CA ARG A 125 -62.76 -20.17 -19.61
C ARG A 125 -63.46 -20.24 -20.96
#